data_AF-A0A7R9MSK6-F1
#
_entry.id   AF-A0A7R9MSK6-F1
#
_cell.length_a   1.000
_cell.length_b   1.000
_cell.length_c   1.000
_cell.angle_alpha   90.00
_cell.angle_beta   90.00
_cell.angle_gamma   90.00
#
_symmetry.space_group_name_H-M   'P 1'
#
loop_
_entity.id
_entity.type
_entity.pdbx_description
1 polymer ?
#
loop_
_entity_poly.entity_id
_entity_poly.type
_entity_poly.pdbx_seq_one_letter_code
_entity_poly.pdbx_strand_id
1 'polypeptide(L)'
;MKNDHLDVEPFIDCKDCCRKLHQICVLHHDAIWPEGFTCEGCLRRDGRRKRENKYNSKKLANSKLGQYIENRVNNFLRKKDCGAGEVSIRVVAASDKYVDVKPGMKARYVDTGEWPETFPYRAKALFAFEDIDGTDVCFFGMHV
;
A
#
# COMPACT_ATOMS: atom_id res chain seq x y z
N MET A 1 -21.71 -10.48 26.34
CA MET A 1 -20.61 -10.93 25.46
C MET A 1 -19.33 -10.31 26.01
N LYS A 2 -18.27 -11.09 26.26
CA LYS A 2 -16.97 -10.54 26.68
C LYS A 2 -16.15 -10.24 25.41
N ASN A 3 -15.35 -9.18 25.47
CA ASN A 3 -14.47 -8.78 24.38
C ASN A 3 -13.08 -9.43 24.57
N ASP A 4 -13.04 -10.76 24.56
CA ASP A 4 -11.85 -11.59 24.82
C ASP A 4 -11.54 -12.59 23.68
N HIS A 5 -12.25 -12.48 22.55
CA HIS A 5 -11.97 -13.27 21.35
C HIS A 5 -10.71 -12.75 20.63
N LEU A 6 -9.80 -13.65 20.28
CA LEU A 6 -8.60 -13.36 19.50
C LEU A 6 -8.61 -14.24 18.24
N ASP A 7 -8.59 -13.61 17.07
CA ASP A 7 -8.44 -14.31 15.80
C ASP A 7 -7.03 -14.90 15.69
N VAL A 8 -6.96 -16.18 15.33
CA VAL A 8 -5.69 -16.90 15.17
C VAL A 8 -5.14 -16.64 13.76
N GLU A 9 -3.83 -16.46 13.66
CA GLU A 9 -3.17 -16.28 12.37
C GLU A 9 -3.37 -17.52 11.47
N PRO A 10 -3.69 -17.34 10.17
CA PRO A 10 -3.80 -18.46 9.25
C PRO A 10 -2.45 -19.16 9.00
N PHE A 11 -2.52 -20.48 8.82
CA PHE A 11 -1.39 -21.32 8.46
C PHE A 11 -1.47 -21.76 7.01
N ILE A 12 -0.31 -22.09 6.44
CA ILE A 12 -0.19 -22.69 5.12
C ILE A 12 0.76 -23.89 5.17
N ASP A 13 0.41 -24.93 4.42
CA ASP A 13 1.19 -26.15 4.30
C ASP A 13 2.14 -26.06 3.09
N CYS A 14 3.42 -26.35 3.32
CA CYS A 14 4.36 -26.53 2.21
C CYS A 14 3.98 -27.78 1.42
N LYS A 15 3.78 -27.64 0.10
CA LYS A 15 3.41 -28.78 -0.79
C LYS A 15 4.43 -29.93 -0.81
N ASP A 16 5.69 -29.65 -0.46
CA ASP A 16 6.79 -30.61 -0.63
C ASP A 16 7.18 -31.32 0.68
N CYS A 17 7.10 -30.64 1.83
CA CYS A 17 7.45 -31.24 3.13
C CYS A 17 6.31 -31.26 4.14
N CYS A 18 5.13 -30.77 3.77
CA CYS A 18 3.92 -30.73 4.60
C CYS A 18 4.07 -30.01 5.95
N ARG A 19 5.14 -29.22 6.15
CA ARG A 19 5.29 -28.40 7.35
C ARG A 19 4.31 -27.24 7.30
N LYS A 20 3.62 -27.03 8.42
CA LYS A 20 2.79 -25.86 8.71
C LYS A 20 3.63 -24.66 9.05
N LEU A 21 3.38 -23.56 8.36
CA LEU A 21 4.04 -22.27 8.59
C LEU A 21 2.96 -21.18 8.66
N HIS A 22 3.20 -20.13 9.43
CA HIS A 22 2.32 -18.97 9.45
C HIS A 22 2.31 -18.29 8.08
N GLN A 23 1.13 -17.99 7.56
CA GLN A 23 0.98 -17.43 6.22
C GLN A 23 1.66 -16.07 6.08
N ILE A 24 1.63 -15.23 7.13
CA ILE A 24 2.28 -13.91 7.12
C ILE A 24 3.79 -14.07 7.20
N CYS A 25 4.32 -14.97 8.06
CA CYS A 25 5.78 -15.18 8.17
C CYS A 25 6.46 -15.55 6.85
N VAL A 26 5.76 -16.30 5.99
CA VAL A 26 6.31 -16.74 4.69
C VAL A 26 5.89 -15.85 3.52
N LEU A 27 5.09 -14.82 3.81
CA LEU A 27 4.54 -13.86 2.85
C LEU A 27 3.98 -14.58 1.62
N HIS A 28 3.02 -15.49 1.84
CA HIS A 28 2.33 -16.20 0.76
C HIS A 28 0.94 -15.63 0.52
N HIS A 29 0.63 -15.39 -0.75
CA HIS A 29 -0.66 -14.91 -1.19
C HIS A 29 -1.06 -15.62 -2.49
N ASP A 30 -2.23 -16.26 -2.51
CA ASP A 30 -2.66 -17.11 -3.63
C ASP A 30 -2.83 -16.33 -4.94
N ALA A 31 -3.23 -15.05 -4.87
CA ALA A 31 -3.30 -14.21 -6.05
C ALA A 31 -1.92 -13.91 -6.67
N ILE A 32 -0.83 -14.00 -5.89
CA ILE A 32 0.54 -13.79 -6.38
C ILE A 32 1.11 -15.12 -6.89
N TRP A 33 0.93 -16.20 -6.12
CA TRP A 33 1.44 -17.54 -6.41
C TRP A 33 0.33 -18.58 -6.37
N PRO A 34 -0.50 -18.67 -7.43
CA PRO A 34 -1.66 -19.55 -7.47
C PRO A 34 -1.29 -21.04 -7.51
N GLU A 35 -0.04 -21.37 -7.85
CA GLU A 35 0.43 -22.76 -7.85
C GLU A 35 0.59 -23.33 -6.44
N GLY A 36 0.48 -22.51 -5.40
CA GLY A 36 0.61 -22.89 -3.99
C GLY A 36 2.02 -22.77 -3.43
N PHE A 37 2.11 -22.89 -2.11
CA PHE A 37 3.31 -22.59 -1.34
C PHE A 37 4.35 -23.71 -1.30
N THR A 38 5.61 -23.36 -1.52
CA THR A 38 6.78 -24.21 -1.26
C THR A 38 7.74 -23.42 -0.37
N CYS A 39 8.11 -23.96 0.79
CA CYS A 39 8.98 -23.27 1.74
C CYS A 39 10.42 -23.13 1.21
N GLU A 40 11.14 -22.14 1.74
CA GLU A 40 12.53 -21.84 1.31
C GLU A 40 13.48 -23.03 1.46
N GLY A 41 13.30 -23.85 2.50
CA GLY A 41 14.11 -25.06 2.70
C GLY A 41 13.96 -26.07 1.57
N CYS A 42 12.72 -26.27 1.09
CA CYS A 42 12.45 -27.16 -0.06
C CYS A 42 12.95 -26.55 -1.37
N LEU A 43 12.72 -25.26 -1.59
CA LEU A 43 13.24 -24.56 -2.78
C LEU A 43 14.76 -24.67 -2.87
N ARG A 44 15.47 -24.41 -1.76
CA ARG A 44 16.93 -24.47 -1.69
C ARG A 44 17.46 -25.89 -1.95
N ARG A 45 16.84 -26.90 -1.34
CA ARG A 45 17.21 -28.32 -1.53
C ARG A 45 17.08 -28.74 -2.99
N ASP A 46 16.06 -28.27 -3.68
CA ASP A 46 15.75 -28.66 -5.05
C ASP A 46 16.39 -27.72 -6.10
N GLY A 47 17.23 -26.77 -5.68
CA GLY A 47 17.87 -25.79 -6.57
C GLY A 47 16.90 -24.81 -7.24
N ARG A 48 15.69 -24.66 -6.70
CA ARG A 48 14.65 -23.75 -7.20
C ARG A 48 14.69 -22.40 -6.47
N ARG A 49 14.16 -21.36 -7.09
CA ARG A 49 13.98 -20.03 -6.48
C ARG A 49 12.50 -19.70 -6.35
N LYS A 50 12.15 -18.86 -5.36
CA LYS A 50 10.79 -18.30 -5.23
C LYS A 50 10.48 -17.52 -6.51
N ARG A 51 9.26 -17.69 -7.03
CA ARG A 51 8.82 -16.95 -8.23
C ARG A 51 8.71 -15.46 -7.89
N GLU A 52 9.08 -14.61 -8.84
CA GLU A 52 9.05 -13.16 -8.68
C GLU A 52 7.62 -12.65 -8.35
N ASN A 53 7.53 -11.71 -7.42
CA ASN A 53 6.28 -11.00 -7.14
C ASN A 53 6.05 -9.88 -8.18
N LYS A 54 5.05 -10.06 -9.03
CA LYS A 54 4.65 -9.07 -10.05
C LYS A 54 3.81 -7.92 -9.47
N TYR A 55 3.27 -8.09 -8.27
CA TYR A 55 2.41 -7.12 -7.57
C TYR A 55 3.24 -6.31 -6.58
N ASN A 56 4.22 -5.56 -7.10
CA ASN A 56 5.08 -4.70 -6.29
C ASN A 56 4.76 -3.21 -6.52
N SER A 57 5.12 -2.38 -5.55
CA SER A 57 4.86 -0.94 -5.51
C SER A 57 5.42 -0.23 -6.74
N LYS A 58 6.59 -0.66 -7.22
CA LYS A 58 7.26 -0.10 -8.40
C LYS A 58 6.48 -0.33 -9.69
N LYS A 59 5.67 -1.39 -9.78
CA LYS A 59 4.80 -1.72 -10.93
C LYS A 59 3.48 -0.95 -10.95
N LEU A 60 3.09 -0.26 -9.88
CA LEU A 60 1.93 0.62 -9.91
C LEU A 60 2.16 1.79 -10.88
N ALA A 61 1.07 2.29 -11.47
CA ALA A 61 1.12 3.35 -12.47
C ALA A 61 1.80 4.62 -11.91
N ASN A 62 2.72 5.16 -12.71
CA ASN A 62 3.42 6.39 -12.36
C ASN A 62 2.53 7.62 -12.62
N SER A 63 2.74 8.66 -11.82
CA SER A 63 2.16 9.98 -12.05
C SER A 63 3.24 11.05 -11.88
N LYS A 64 3.04 12.22 -12.50
CA LYS A 64 3.97 13.36 -12.37
C LYS A 64 4.19 13.76 -10.91
N LEU A 65 3.11 13.75 -10.11
CA LEU A 65 3.18 14.06 -8.67
C LEU A 65 3.97 12.98 -7.91
N GLY A 66 3.66 11.70 -8.14
CA GLY A 66 4.37 10.58 -7.50
C GLY A 66 5.86 10.63 -7.80
N GLN A 67 6.24 10.73 -9.07
CA GLN A 67 7.64 10.82 -9.49
C GLN A 67 8.37 12.02 -8.90
N TYR A 68 7.71 13.18 -8.82
CA TYR A 68 8.32 14.37 -8.23
C TYR A 68 8.67 14.16 -6.75
N ILE A 69 7.72 13.63 -5.96
CA ILE A 69 7.93 13.38 -4.53
C ILE A 69 8.97 12.25 -4.34
N GLU A 70 8.86 11.17 -5.12
CA GLU A 70 9.79 10.04 -5.09
C GLU A 70 11.24 10.49 -5.33
N ASN A 71 11.47 11.25 -6.40
CA ASN A 71 12.79 11.78 -6.73
C ASN A 71 13.31 12.70 -5.61
N ARG A 72 12.44 13.53 -5.04
CA ARG A 72 12.81 14.43 -3.94
C ARG A 72 13.23 13.64 -2.69
N VAL A 73 12.46 12.64 -2.29
CA VAL A 73 12.74 11.79 -1.11
C VAL A 73 14.03 11.00 -1.33
N ASN A 74 14.16 10.29 -2.44
CA ASN A 74 15.36 9.49 -2.70
C ASN A 74 16.63 10.34 -2.85
N ASN A 75 16.54 11.54 -3.43
CA ASN A 75 17.67 12.47 -3.46
C ASN A 75 18.07 12.95 -2.05
N PHE A 76 17.10 13.13 -1.15
CA PHE A 76 17.38 13.48 0.24
C PHE A 76 18.05 12.31 0.98
N LEU A 77 17.51 11.10 0.87
CA LEU A 77 18.06 9.89 1.51
C LEU A 77 19.50 9.61 1.07
N ARG A 78 19.78 9.68 -0.24
CA ARG A 78 21.14 9.53 -0.79
C ARG A 78 22.12 10.57 -0.23
N LYS A 79 21.68 11.82 -0.04
CA LYS A 79 22.53 12.88 0.50
C LYS A 79 22.81 12.74 2.00
N LYS A 80 21.91 12.08 2.73
CA LYS A 80 22.01 11.90 4.17
C LYS A 80 22.71 10.60 4.59
N ASP A 81 23.05 9.75 3.62
CA ASP A 81 23.71 8.46 3.84
C ASP A 81 23.00 7.61 4.91
N CYS A 82 21.67 7.58 4.85
CA CYS A 82 20.82 6.96 5.88
C CYS A 82 20.87 5.43 5.89
N GLY A 83 21.54 4.78 4.93
CA GLY A 83 21.44 3.33 4.72
C GLY A 83 20.03 2.83 4.39
N ALA A 84 19.09 3.74 4.13
CA ALA A 84 17.69 3.43 3.85
C ALA A 84 17.50 2.83 2.45
N GLY A 85 16.47 2.00 2.30
CA GLY A 85 16.09 1.43 1.03
C GLY A 85 15.60 2.48 0.03
N GLU A 86 15.38 2.07 -1.21
CA GLU A 86 14.74 2.92 -2.21
C GLU A 86 13.26 3.10 -1.87
N VAL A 87 12.80 4.35 -1.81
CA VAL A 87 11.39 4.67 -1.58
C VAL A 87 10.67 4.79 -2.92
N SER A 88 9.49 4.19 -3.04
CA SER A 88 8.57 4.42 -4.16
C SER A 88 7.35 5.23 -3.70
N ILE A 89 6.89 6.19 -4.52
CA ILE A 89 5.69 7.00 -4.24
C ILE A 89 4.66 6.79 -5.33
N ARG A 90 3.45 6.39 -4.96
CA ARG A 90 2.37 6.12 -5.93
C ARG A 90 1.10 6.86 -5.57
N VAL A 91 0.56 7.57 -6.57
CA VAL A 91 -0.79 8.15 -6.51
C VAL A 91 -1.73 7.08 -7.03
N VAL A 92 -2.55 6.52 -6.15
CA VAL A 92 -3.40 5.35 -6.44
C VAL A 92 -4.86 5.72 -6.71
N ALA A 93 -5.27 6.94 -6.35
CA ALA A 93 -6.58 7.47 -6.67
C ALA A 93 -6.50 8.97 -7.00
N ALA A 94 -7.31 9.39 -7.96
CA ALA A 94 -7.55 10.80 -8.28
C ALA A 94 -8.98 10.95 -8.83
N SER A 95 -9.84 11.67 -8.12
CA SER A 95 -11.25 11.87 -8.49
C SER A 95 -11.71 13.28 -8.18
N ASP A 96 -12.50 13.87 -9.08
CA ASP A 96 -13.20 15.12 -8.80
C ASP A 96 -14.38 14.86 -7.85
N LYS A 97 -14.51 15.70 -6.84
CA LYS A 97 -15.50 15.62 -5.76
C LYS A 97 -16.06 17.00 -5.46
N TYR A 98 -17.16 17.02 -4.71
CA TYR A 98 -17.82 18.23 -4.24
C TYR A 98 -17.98 18.15 -2.73
N VAL A 99 -17.84 19.28 -2.05
CA VAL A 99 -18.24 19.43 -0.66
C VAL A 99 -19.41 20.40 -0.59
N ASP A 100 -20.51 19.93 -0.02
CA ASP A 100 -21.73 20.72 0.17
C ASP A 100 -21.65 21.53 1.46
N VAL A 101 -22.13 22.76 1.40
CA VAL A 101 -22.27 23.60 2.60
C VAL A 101 -23.34 23.01 3.51
N LYS A 102 -22.95 22.73 4.76
CA LYS A 102 -23.85 22.11 5.75
C LYS A 102 -25.06 23.02 6.06
N PRO A 103 -26.20 22.45 6.51
CA PRO A 103 -27.48 23.18 6.60
C PRO A 103 -27.44 24.52 7.35
N GLY A 104 -26.73 24.62 8.47
CA GLY A 104 -26.66 25.86 9.25
C GLY A 104 -25.97 27.01 8.52
N MET A 105 -24.88 26.72 7.80
CA MET A 105 -24.20 27.73 6.98
C MET A 105 -24.97 28.01 5.69
N LYS A 106 -25.63 26.98 5.14
CA LYS A 106 -26.46 27.12 3.95
C LYS A 106 -27.59 28.11 4.17
N ALA A 107 -28.39 27.90 5.22
CA ALA A 107 -29.50 28.78 5.58
C ALA A 107 -29.07 30.23 5.86
N ARG A 108 -27.84 30.40 6.39
CA ARG A 108 -27.33 31.73 6.76
C ARG A 108 -26.75 32.51 5.59
N TYR A 109 -26.11 31.85 4.63
CA TYR A 109 -25.29 32.52 3.61
C TYR A 109 -25.52 32.05 2.17
N VAL A 110 -25.94 30.80 1.97
CA VAL A 110 -26.16 30.26 0.61
C VAL A 110 -27.55 30.65 0.13
N ASP A 111 -28.57 30.48 0.96
CA ASP A 111 -29.96 30.77 0.59
C ASP A 111 -30.21 32.27 0.39
N THR A 112 -29.35 33.12 0.95
CA THR A 112 -29.33 34.59 0.72
C THR A 112 -28.56 34.99 -0.54
N GLY A 113 -27.87 34.06 -1.20
CA GLY A 113 -27.03 34.32 -2.38
C GLY A 113 -25.65 34.88 -2.09
N GLU A 114 -25.24 34.97 -0.82
CA GLU A 114 -23.93 35.50 -0.41
C GLU A 114 -22.79 34.47 -0.55
N TRP A 115 -23.11 33.19 -0.70
CA TRP A 115 -22.13 32.10 -0.68
C TRP A 115 -22.50 30.93 -1.61
N PRO A 116 -21.53 30.25 -2.26
CA PRO A 116 -21.80 29.07 -3.06
C PRO A 116 -22.33 27.88 -2.24
N GLU A 117 -23.24 27.09 -2.83
CA GLU A 117 -23.77 25.88 -2.18
C GLU A 117 -22.74 24.74 -2.11
N THR A 118 -21.86 24.64 -3.11
CA THR A 118 -20.90 23.55 -3.24
C THR A 118 -19.54 24.05 -3.68
N PHE A 119 -18.50 23.31 -3.28
CA PHE A 119 -17.12 23.59 -3.68
C PHE A 119 -16.53 22.36 -4.38
N PRO A 120 -16.19 22.45 -5.68
CA PRO A 120 -15.49 21.37 -6.37
C PRO A 120 -14.04 21.28 -5.90
N TYR A 121 -13.55 20.06 -5.69
CA TYR A 121 -12.15 19.78 -5.39
C TYR A 121 -11.72 18.45 -6.00
N ARG A 122 -10.42 18.24 -6.15
CA ARG A 122 -9.86 16.97 -6.64
C ARG A 122 -9.23 16.20 -5.49
N ALA A 123 -9.88 15.12 -5.08
CA ALA A 123 -9.37 14.22 -4.08
C ALA A 123 -8.29 13.29 -4.69
N LYS A 124 -7.15 13.14 -4.01
CA LYS A 124 -6.10 12.19 -4.37
C LYS A 124 -5.68 11.35 -3.18
N ALA A 125 -5.34 10.09 -3.42
CA ALA A 125 -4.71 9.21 -2.43
C ALA A 125 -3.30 8.85 -2.90
N LEU A 126 -2.31 9.02 -2.03
CA LEU A 126 -0.93 8.65 -2.31
C LEU A 126 -0.31 7.87 -1.15
N PHE A 127 0.56 6.93 -1.51
CA PHE A 127 1.24 6.05 -0.57
C PHE A 127 2.74 6.01 -0.87
N ALA A 128 3.54 5.81 0.19
CA ALA A 128 4.97 5.58 0.10
C ALA A 128 5.31 4.16 0.53
N PHE A 129 6.20 3.53 -0.23
CA PHE A 129 6.67 2.17 0.00
C PHE A 129 8.19 2.15 0.08
N GLU A 130 8.74 1.32 0.95
CA GLU A 130 10.18 1.04 1.02
C GLU A 130 10.39 -0.45 0.74
N ASP A 131 11.45 -0.77 -0.01
CA ASP A 131 11.90 -2.15 -0.20
C ASP A 131 12.78 -2.55 0.99
N ILE A 132 12.24 -3.42 1.86
CA ILE A 132 12.94 -3.98 3.02
C ILE A 132 13.12 -5.48 2.78
N ASP A 133 14.37 -5.91 2.64
CA ASP A 133 14.76 -7.31 2.39
C ASP A 133 14.03 -7.95 1.19
N GLY A 134 13.78 -7.20 0.12
CA GLY A 134 13.08 -7.68 -1.09
C GLY A 134 11.55 -7.71 -0.96
N THR A 135 11.01 -7.07 0.09
CA THR A 135 9.57 -6.97 0.37
C THR A 135 9.15 -5.51 0.40
N ASP A 136 8.11 -5.16 -0.34
CA ASP A 136 7.51 -3.82 -0.25
C ASP A 136 6.78 -3.63 1.09
N VAL A 137 7.14 -2.58 1.80
CA VAL A 137 6.49 -2.14 3.02
C VAL A 137 5.87 -0.76 2.79
N CYS A 138 4.55 -0.67 2.87
CA CYS A 138 3.83 0.60 2.85
C CYS A 138 3.96 1.27 4.22
N PHE A 139 4.64 2.41 4.30
CA PHE A 139 4.95 3.08 5.57
C PHE A 139 4.29 4.46 5.72
N PHE A 140 3.72 5.02 4.65
CA PHE A 140 3.04 6.31 4.69
C PHE A 140 1.86 6.36 3.72
N GLY A 141 0.77 7.00 4.14
CA GLY A 141 -0.42 7.24 3.33
C GLY A 141 -1.01 8.62 3.58
N MET A 142 -1.41 9.31 2.52
CA MET A 142 -1.99 10.65 2.58
C MET A 142 -3.13 10.82 1.58
N HIS A 143 -4.19 11.49 2.04
CA HIS A 143 -5.30 11.94 1.21
C HIS A 143 -5.32 13.46 1.19
N VAL A 144 -5.47 14.05 0.00
CA VAL A 144 -5.53 15.50 -0.23
C VAL A 144 -6.66 15.85 -1.17
#